data_AF-A0A497AL87-F1
#
_entry.id   AF-A0A497AL87-F1
#
_cell.length_a   1.000
_cell.length_b   1.000
_cell.length_c   1.000
_cell.angle_alpha   90.00
_cell.angle_beta   90.00
_cell.angle_gamma   90.00
#
_symmetry.space_group_name_H-M   'P 1'
#
loop_
_entity.id
_entity.type
_entity.pdbx_description
1 polymer ?
#
loop_
_entity_poly.entity_id
_entity_poly.type
_entity_poly.pdbx_seq_one_letter_code
_entity_poly.pdbx_strand_id
1 'polypeptide(L)'
;MNANPYKSWLHNSTKYFEIYYPEEVYKDPILQSKLNMLLLGADSTYESYSKLFGGKPHKAKIYLYPSKDSLKNITGKNTLWFVDYQRREIHIALIEESGMYSSFEIVSALLEFAAGEKLPDVLVIGFGVLNFRIPMSSQESYVSIEQLKSLDLRKEYNETLYAEAGDLLRYIADTYGPQALINTLKNGNIPTVNEKDFLEFLEVEDHETSNIEKTTITLNISMKQKKFEGAVIYSNVTSQPYIYFRRTPRIDIKEIKVNGENIDFIQSLTVIIPANNFKKGNIEIKYSGDYSKIEKIAPKRGYIEGQIKEDIAFLRGTFLRPMLNSVELFNVIEVRAKTDKGAVIAPGELISSNVWRISFPQGFSGVIPVFAGEFKKIELMNGYLTVYYMD
;
A
#
# COMPACT_ATOMS: atom_id res chain seq x y z
N MET A 1 18.74 -20.14 33.53
CA MET A 1 17.36 -19.62 33.38
C MET A 1 17.38 -18.63 32.24
N ASN A 2 16.91 -19.00 31.05
CA ASN A 2 16.81 -18.04 29.94
C ASN A 2 15.62 -17.13 30.23
N ALA A 3 15.90 -15.89 30.63
CA ALA A 3 14.88 -14.87 30.72
C ALA A 3 14.20 -14.75 29.35
N ASN A 4 12.86 -14.71 29.32
CA ASN A 4 12.11 -14.48 28.09
C ASN A 4 12.60 -13.15 27.49
N PRO A 5 13.28 -13.15 26.32
CA PRO A 5 13.94 -11.96 25.78
C PRO A 5 12.95 -10.84 25.44
N TYR A 6 11.66 -11.17 25.34
CA TYR A 6 10.60 -10.25 24.96
C TYR A 6 9.87 -9.63 26.16
N LYS A 7 10.27 -9.92 27.42
CA LYS A 7 9.54 -9.45 28.61
C LYS A 7 9.47 -7.91 28.72
N SER A 8 10.47 -7.21 28.19
CA SER A 8 10.53 -5.75 28.17
C SER A 8 10.03 -5.11 26.87
N TRP A 9 9.56 -5.92 25.91
CA TRP A 9 9.10 -5.41 24.63
C TRP A 9 7.73 -4.77 24.77
N LEU A 10 7.51 -3.69 24.02
CA LEU A 10 6.22 -3.08 23.82
C LEU A 10 5.37 -4.02 22.95
N HIS A 11 4.04 -3.89 23.06
CA HIS A 11 3.14 -4.66 22.21
C HIS A 11 1.89 -3.88 21.82
N ASN A 12 1.36 -4.22 20.64
CA ASN A 12 0.05 -3.81 20.17
C ASN A 12 -0.73 -5.02 19.65
N SER A 13 -2.05 -4.92 19.65
CA SER A 13 -2.93 -5.97 19.15
C SER A 13 -3.78 -5.47 17.98
N THR A 14 -3.95 -6.32 16.97
CA THR A 14 -4.89 -6.15 15.85
C THR A 14 -5.94 -7.27 15.90
N LYS A 15 -6.78 -7.41 14.88
CA LYS A 15 -7.76 -8.50 14.82
C LYS A 15 -7.08 -9.87 14.82
N TYR A 16 -5.98 -10.00 14.07
CA TYR A 16 -5.28 -11.28 13.90
C TYR A 16 -3.86 -11.32 14.50
N PHE A 17 -3.29 -10.20 14.92
CA PHE A 17 -1.89 -10.17 15.34
C PHE A 17 -1.69 -9.59 16.73
N GLU A 18 -0.86 -10.25 17.52
CA GLU A 18 -0.15 -9.64 18.65
C GLU A 18 1.25 -9.26 18.16
N ILE A 19 1.56 -7.97 18.12
CA ILE A 19 2.79 -7.43 17.53
C ILE A 19 3.69 -6.95 18.67
N TYR A 20 4.87 -7.54 18.79
CA TYR A 20 5.87 -7.25 19.81
C TYR A 20 7.08 -6.56 19.18
N TYR A 21 7.61 -5.54 19.85
CA TYR A 21 8.79 -4.79 19.38
C TYR A 21 9.52 -4.10 20.54
N PRO A 22 10.83 -3.89 20.47
CA PRO A 22 11.57 -3.12 21.47
C PRO A 22 11.26 -1.62 21.35
N GLU A 23 11.54 -0.86 22.42
CA GLU A 23 11.28 0.59 22.48
C GLU A 23 11.96 1.39 21.35
N GLU A 24 13.10 0.89 20.85
CA GLU A 24 13.84 1.46 19.71
C GLU A 24 12.97 1.57 18.45
N VAL A 25 12.16 0.55 18.12
CA VAL A 25 11.26 0.56 16.96
C VAL A 25 10.21 1.68 17.07
N TYR A 26 9.81 2.02 18.30
CA TYR A 26 8.86 3.10 18.54
C TYR A 26 9.49 4.48 18.49
N LYS A 27 10.75 4.60 18.92
CA LYS A 27 11.47 5.88 19.00
C LYS A 27 12.08 6.32 17.68
N ASP A 28 12.56 5.38 16.87
CA ASP A 28 13.10 5.68 15.56
C ASP A 28 11.96 5.97 14.55
N PRO A 29 11.92 7.15 13.90
CA PRO A 29 10.84 7.50 12.98
C PRO A 29 10.71 6.58 11.75
N ILE A 30 11.82 6.03 11.25
CA ILE A 30 11.82 5.13 10.09
C ILE A 30 11.21 3.79 10.51
N LEU A 31 11.67 3.21 11.62
CA LEU A 31 11.15 1.94 12.13
C LEU A 31 9.69 2.07 12.59
N GLN A 32 9.34 3.18 13.23
CA GLN A 32 7.98 3.47 13.67
C GLN A 32 7.01 3.57 12.47
N SER A 33 7.46 4.10 11.34
CA SER A 33 6.66 4.11 10.11
C SER A 33 6.28 2.70 9.67
N LYS A 34 7.23 1.76 9.69
CA LYS A 34 7.01 0.36 9.33
C LYS A 34 6.06 -0.35 10.30
N LEU A 35 6.24 -0.12 11.61
CA LEU A 35 5.29 -0.57 12.63
C LEU A 35 3.87 -0.06 12.35
N ASN A 36 3.73 1.23 12.03
CA ASN A 36 2.43 1.81 11.71
C ASN A 36 1.80 1.17 10.45
N MET A 37 2.60 0.88 9.41
CA MET A 37 2.11 0.16 8.23
C MET A 37 1.53 -1.20 8.59
N LEU A 38 2.22 -1.96 9.45
CA LEU A 38 1.73 -3.24 9.94
C LEU A 38 0.44 -3.09 10.75
N LEU A 39 0.39 -2.16 11.71
CA LEU A 39 -0.78 -1.97 12.59
C LEU A 39 -2.07 -1.62 11.84
N LEU A 40 -1.93 -1.06 10.64
CA LEU A 40 -3.04 -0.48 9.90
C LEU A 40 -3.46 -1.37 8.72
N GLY A 41 -2.53 -2.12 8.13
CA GLY A 41 -2.78 -2.89 6.92
C GLY A 41 -2.62 -4.40 7.06
N ALA A 42 -2.05 -4.91 8.17
CA ALA A 42 -1.76 -6.33 8.29
C ALA A 42 -3.02 -7.21 8.25
N ASP A 43 -4.11 -6.76 8.88
CA ASP A 43 -5.34 -7.57 8.98
C ASP A 43 -5.99 -7.79 7.60
N SER A 44 -6.18 -6.73 6.81
CA SER A 44 -6.77 -6.84 5.46
C SER A 44 -5.81 -7.53 4.48
N THR A 45 -4.50 -7.29 4.60
CA THR A 45 -3.48 -8.01 3.84
C THR A 45 -3.55 -9.51 4.11
N TYR A 46 -3.61 -9.91 5.39
CA TYR A 46 -3.66 -11.31 5.77
C TYR A 46 -5.00 -11.97 5.39
N GLU A 47 -6.12 -11.25 5.47
CA GLU A 47 -7.42 -11.70 4.95
C GLU A 47 -7.36 -11.98 3.45
N SER A 48 -6.81 -11.05 2.67
CA SER A 48 -6.69 -11.21 1.23
C SER A 48 -5.77 -12.37 0.86
N TYR A 49 -4.62 -12.51 1.52
CA TYR A 49 -3.71 -13.63 1.25
C TYR A 49 -4.29 -14.96 1.69
N SER A 50 -4.95 -15.02 2.84
CA SER A 50 -5.62 -16.25 3.28
C SER A 50 -6.66 -16.71 2.25
N LYS A 51 -7.45 -15.77 1.68
CA LYS A 51 -8.39 -16.07 0.59
C LYS A 51 -7.67 -16.60 -0.65
N LEU A 52 -6.54 -16.00 -1.05
CA LEU A 52 -5.72 -16.43 -2.18
C LEU A 52 -5.32 -17.92 -2.05
N PHE A 53 -4.87 -18.32 -0.86
CA PHE A 53 -4.45 -19.70 -0.55
C PHE A 53 -5.61 -20.62 -0.10
N GLY A 54 -6.87 -20.17 -0.17
CA GLY A 54 -8.05 -20.97 0.18
C GLY A 54 -8.24 -21.23 1.69
N GLY A 55 -7.54 -20.48 2.53
CA GLY A 55 -7.58 -20.57 3.98
C GLY A 55 -8.46 -19.50 4.65
N LYS A 56 -8.49 -19.53 5.99
CA LYS A 56 -9.06 -18.47 6.82
C LYS A 56 -7.96 -17.88 7.72
N PRO A 57 -7.97 -16.58 8.01
CA PRO A 57 -7.04 -15.97 8.94
C PRO A 57 -7.20 -16.53 10.36
N HIS A 58 -6.10 -16.72 11.05
CA HIS A 58 -6.07 -17.15 12.44
C HIS A 58 -5.11 -16.29 13.27
N LYS A 59 -5.36 -16.13 14.57
CA LYS A 59 -4.51 -15.30 15.44
C LYS A 59 -3.04 -15.75 15.47
N ALA A 60 -2.10 -14.83 15.33
CA ALA A 60 -0.67 -15.08 15.27
C ALA A 60 0.11 -14.03 16.06
N LYS A 61 1.42 -14.24 16.24
CA LYS A 61 2.31 -13.23 16.82
C LYS A 61 3.30 -12.73 15.77
N ILE A 62 3.62 -11.45 15.82
CA ILE A 62 4.68 -10.84 15.01
C ILE A 62 5.71 -10.25 15.95
N TYR A 63 6.98 -10.54 15.73
CA TYR A 63 8.12 -9.96 16.45
C TYR A 63 8.93 -9.13 15.48
N LEU A 64 9.01 -7.82 15.74
CA LEU A 64 9.80 -6.89 14.96
C LEU A 64 11.14 -6.63 15.64
N TYR A 65 12.21 -6.82 14.89
CA TYR A 65 13.58 -6.59 15.31
C TYR A 65 14.10 -5.32 14.62
N PRO A 66 14.81 -4.42 15.33
CA PRO A 66 15.38 -3.21 14.73
C PRO A 66 16.34 -3.49 13.57
N SER A 67 16.99 -4.66 13.58
CA SER A 67 17.96 -5.05 12.55
C SER A 67 18.08 -6.57 12.43
N LYS A 68 18.73 -7.02 11.34
CA LYS A 68 19.06 -8.43 11.10
C LYS A 68 19.96 -9.00 12.20
N ASP A 69 20.92 -8.21 12.67
CA ASP A 69 21.81 -8.63 13.75
C ASP A 69 21.05 -8.84 15.06
N SER A 70 20.07 -7.98 15.36
CA SER A 70 19.19 -8.15 16.52
C SER A 70 18.38 -9.45 16.43
N LEU A 71 17.78 -9.74 15.26
CA LEU A 71 17.07 -11.00 15.02
C LEU A 71 18.00 -12.20 15.20
N LYS A 72 19.20 -12.17 14.62
CA LYS A 72 20.20 -13.24 14.73
C LYS A 72 20.64 -13.46 16.17
N ASN A 73 20.89 -12.39 16.92
CA ASN A 73 21.34 -12.48 18.31
C ASN A 73 20.28 -13.10 19.23
N ILE A 74 19.00 -12.86 18.97
CA ILE A 74 17.90 -13.37 19.80
C ILE A 74 17.44 -14.77 19.37
N THR A 75 17.40 -15.05 18.06
CA THR A 75 16.82 -16.29 17.52
C THR A 75 17.84 -17.29 16.98
N GLY A 76 19.10 -16.86 16.78
CA GLY A 76 20.15 -17.63 16.10
C GLY A 76 19.99 -17.71 14.57
N LYS A 77 18.93 -17.14 13.99
CA LYS A 77 18.66 -17.19 12.55
C LYS A 77 19.33 -16.02 11.83
N ASN A 78 20.13 -16.29 10.81
CA ASN A 78 20.80 -15.26 10.02
C ASN A 78 19.99 -14.94 8.75
N THR A 79 18.87 -14.23 8.91
CA THR A 79 17.92 -13.92 7.83
C THR A 79 17.17 -12.63 8.13
N LEU A 80 16.59 -12.00 7.11
CA LEU A 80 15.74 -10.84 7.24
C LEU A 80 14.36 -11.16 7.82
N TRP A 81 13.81 -12.34 7.55
CA TRP A 81 12.59 -12.81 8.23
C TRP A 81 12.50 -14.34 8.21
N PHE A 82 11.71 -14.88 9.12
CA PHE A 82 11.28 -16.27 9.05
C PHE A 82 9.92 -16.45 9.73
N VAL A 83 9.24 -17.54 9.38
CA VAL A 83 7.95 -17.93 9.94
C VAL A 83 8.12 -19.23 10.73
N ASP A 84 7.72 -19.24 12.00
CA ASP A 84 7.52 -20.45 12.79
C ASP A 84 6.05 -20.88 12.68
N TYR A 85 5.78 -21.79 11.74
CA TYR A 85 4.42 -22.27 11.47
C TYR A 85 3.82 -23.05 12.64
N GLN A 86 4.64 -23.71 13.46
CA GLN A 86 4.15 -24.50 14.60
C GLN A 86 3.68 -23.59 15.73
N ARG A 87 4.44 -22.53 16.02
CA ARG A 87 4.10 -21.54 17.04
C ARG A 87 3.21 -20.42 16.53
N ARG A 88 3.04 -20.32 15.21
CA ARG A 88 2.28 -19.29 14.51
C ARG A 88 2.87 -17.90 14.81
N GLU A 89 4.20 -17.83 14.68
CA GLU A 89 5.02 -16.66 14.96
C GLU A 89 5.72 -16.20 13.68
N ILE A 90 5.74 -14.90 13.45
CA ILE A 90 6.44 -14.26 12.34
C ILE A 90 7.55 -13.41 12.95
N HIS A 91 8.78 -13.57 12.50
CA HIS A 91 9.94 -12.82 12.99
C HIS A 91 10.53 -12.02 11.85
N ILE A 92 10.63 -10.70 12.01
CA ILE A 92 10.98 -9.77 10.93
C ILE A 92 12.06 -8.80 11.41
N ALA A 93 13.20 -8.77 10.74
CA ALA A 93 14.18 -7.72 10.85
C ALA A 93 13.78 -6.54 9.95
N LEU A 94 13.65 -5.35 10.55
CA LEU A 94 13.33 -4.14 9.81
C LEU A 94 14.59 -3.62 9.10
N ILE A 95 14.44 -3.27 7.83
CA ILE A 95 15.55 -2.84 6.96
C ILE A 95 15.56 -1.32 6.87
N GLU A 96 16.56 -0.63 7.41
CA GLU A 96 16.55 0.85 7.45
C GLU A 96 16.75 1.47 6.06
N GLU A 97 17.48 0.78 5.19
CA GLU A 97 17.94 1.24 3.88
C GLU A 97 16.80 1.48 2.88
N SER A 98 15.67 0.79 3.03
CA SER A 98 14.57 0.81 2.06
C SER A 98 13.69 2.07 2.10
N GLY A 99 14.04 3.06 2.94
CA GLY A 99 13.28 4.28 3.14
C GLY A 99 11.96 4.06 3.89
N MET A 100 11.38 5.14 4.45
CA MET A 100 10.25 5.06 5.40
C MET A 100 8.96 4.40 4.88
N TYR A 101 8.81 4.21 3.56
CA TYR A 101 7.57 3.74 2.92
C TYR A 101 7.66 2.34 2.35
N SER A 102 8.86 1.74 2.33
CA SER A 102 9.05 0.38 1.84
C SER A 102 9.06 -0.56 3.03
N SER A 103 8.20 -1.56 3.00
CA SER A 103 8.12 -2.60 4.04
C SER A 103 7.93 -3.96 3.36
N PHE A 104 8.74 -4.23 2.33
CA PHE A 104 8.65 -5.46 1.57
C PHE A 104 8.85 -6.66 2.50
N GLU A 105 9.70 -6.55 3.52
CA GLU A 105 9.95 -7.62 4.48
C GLU A 105 8.68 -8.03 5.25
N ILE A 106 7.80 -7.07 5.52
CA ILE A 106 6.49 -7.31 6.15
C ILE A 106 5.56 -8.01 5.17
N VAL A 107 5.48 -7.51 3.93
CA VAL A 107 4.64 -8.08 2.87
C VAL A 107 5.04 -9.52 2.56
N SER A 108 6.33 -9.77 2.37
CA SER A 108 6.90 -11.08 2.10
C SER A 108 6.61 -12.06 3.25
N ALA A 109 6.84 -11.66 4.50
CA ALA A 109 6.61 -12.52 5.64
C ALA A 109 5.12 -12.87 5.85
N LEU A 110 4.22 -11.90 5.63
CA LEU A 110 2.77 -12.14 5.72
C LEU A 110 2.27 -13.06 4.59
N LEU A 111 2.82 -12.94 3.38
CA LEU A 111 2.48 -13.81 2.25
C LEU A 111 2.81 -15.27 2.56
N GLU A 112 4.02 -15.54 3.04
CA GLU A 112 4.43 -16.89 3.43
C GLU A 112 3.65 -17.44 4.61
N PHE A 113 3.36 -16.59 5.60
CA PHE A 113 2.54 -17.01 6.72
C PHE A 113 1.13 -17.43 6.27
N ALA A 114 0.55 -16.72 5.31
CA ALA A 114 -0.74 -17.06 4.72
C ALA A 114 -0.70 -18.31 3.84
N ALA A 115 0.41 -18.54 3.12
CA ALA A 115 0.62 -19.77 2.36
C ALA A 115 0.73 -21.00 3.27
N GLY A 116 1.21 -20.82 4.50
CA GLY A 116 1.42 -21.91 5.46
C GLY A 116 2.70 -22.72 5.19
N GLU A 117 3.51 -22.30 4.22
CA GLU A 117 4.78 -22.91 3.83
C GLU A 117 5.77 -21.86 3.32
N LYS A 118 7.05 -22.27 3.22
CA LYS A 118 8.10 -21.41 2.68
C LYS A 118 7.92 -21.33 1.16
N LEU A 119 7.76 -20.14 0.62
CA LEU A 119 7.70 -19.91 -0.82
C LEU A 119 9.11 -19.57 -1.36
N PRO A 120 9.38 -19.74 -2.67
CA PRO A 120 10.64 -19.29 -3.27
C PRO A 120 10.94 -17.81 -2.99
N ASP A 121 12.20 -17.51 -2.66
CA ASP A 121 12.61 -16.18 -2.21
C ASP A 121 12.33 -15.09 -3.25
N VAL A 122 12.64 -15.38 -4.52
CA VAL A 122 12.34 -14.52 -5.67
C VAL A 122 10.85 -14.16 -5.78
N LEU A 123 9.95 -15.07 -5.41
CA LEU A 123 8.50 -14.82 -5.46
C LEU A 123 8.07 -13.90 -4.33
N VAL A 124 8.45 -14.21 -3.09
CA VAL A 124 7.99 -13.44 -1.93
C VAL A 124 8.60 -12.05 -1.91
N ILE A 125 9.86 -11.91 -2.32
CA ILE A 125 10.54 -10.62 -2.45
C ILE A 125 10.02 -9.87 -3.65
N GLY A 126 9.96 -10.50 -4.82
CA GLY A 126 9.43 -9.86 -6.02
C GLY A 126 8.02 -9.31 -5.78
N PHE A 127 7.18 -10.06 -5.05
CA PHE A 127 5.84 -9.59 -4.72
C PHE A 127 5.89 -8.44 -3.71
N GLY A 128 6.72 -8.54 -2.67
CA GLY A 128 6.98 -7.44 -1.73
C GLY A 128 7.47 -6.16 -2.42
N VAL A 129 8.34 -6.27 -3.41
CA VAL A 129 8.89 -5.14 -4.17
C VAL A 129 7.89 -4.55 -5.14
N LEU A 130 7.13 -5.40 -5.83
CA LEU A 130 6.02 -4.99 -6.68
C LEU A 130 5.02 -4.12 -5.90
N ASN A 131 4.90 -4.29 -4.57
CA ASN A 131 4.09 -3.44 -3.70
C ASN A 131 4.65 -2.02 -3.43
N PHE A 132 5.94 -1.72 -3.67
CA PHE A 132 6.53 -0.45 -3.18
C PHE A 132 7.17 0.47 -4.23
N ARG A 133 7.21 0.07 -5.51
CA ARG A 133 7.92 0.80 -6.59
C ARG A 133 9.39 1.03 -6.23
N ILE A 134 10.15 -0.05 -6.15
CA ILE A 134 11.60 0.08 -6.21
C ILE A 134 11.97 0.45 -7.66
N PRO A 135 12.92 1.36 -7.89
CA PRO A 135 13.41 1.68 -9.23
C PRO A 135 13.80 0.43 -10.00
N MET A 136 13.58 0.43 -11.32
CA MET A 136 13.97 -0.69 -12.18
C MET A 136 15.46 -0.97 -12.05
N SER A 137 15.82 -2.24 -12.14
CA SER A 137 17.21 -2.66 -12.15
C SER A 137 17.95 -2.09 -13.37
N SER A 138 19.19 -1.62 -13.18
CA SER A 138 20.06 -1.27 -14.31
C SER A 138 20.56 -2.55 -14.98
N GLN A 139 20.52 -2.61 -16.31
CA GLN A 139 21.03 -3.77 -17.06
C GLN A 139 22.51 -4.07 -16.79
N GLU A 140 23.30 -3.08 -16.36
CA GLU A 140 24.73 -3.24 -16.05
C GLU A 140 25.01 -4.26 -14.92
N SER A 141 23.99 -4.62 -14.13
CA SER A 141 24.08 -5.51 -12.98
C SER A 141 23.17 -6.74 -13.04
N TYR A 142 22.56 -7.01 -14.20
CA TYR A 142 21.58 -8.08 -14.40
C TYR A 142 22.11 -9.48 -14.03
N VAL A 143 21.35 -10.24 -13.22
CA VAL A 143 21.55 -11.69 -13.07
C VAL A 143 20.51 -12.47 -13.87
N SER A 144 20.89 -13.65 -14.37
CA SER A 144 19.94 -14.45 -15.16
C SER A 144 18.74 -14.89 -14.33
N ILE A 145 17.60 -15.12 -14.97
CA ILE A 145 16.36 -15.56 -14.28
C ILE A 145 16.61 -16.85 -13.47
N GLU A 146 17.37 -17.80 -14.01
CA GLU A 146 17.72 -19.05 -13.32
C GLU A 146 18.67 -18.81 -12.15
N GLN A 147 19.63 -17.89 -12.28
CA GLN A 147 20.47 -17.47 -11.15
C GLN A 147 19.60 -16.83 -10.06
N LEU A 148 18.75 -15.87 -10.42
CA LEU A 148 17.86 -15.15 -9.49
C LEU A 148 16.96 -16.11 -8.68
N LYS A 149 16.40 -17.14 -9.33
CA LYS A 149 15.61 -18.20 -8.67
C LYS A 149 16.39 -19.00 -7.64
N SER A 150 17.71 -19.12 -7.81
CA SER A 150 18.59 -19.94 -6.95
C SER A 150 19.21 -19.19 -5.77
N LEU A 151 19.12 -17.85 -5.74
CA LEU A 151 19.73 -17.03 -4.71
C LEU A 151 18.95 -17.06 -3.38
N ASP A 152 19.69 -17.06 -2.27
CA ASP A 152 19.14 -16.80 -0.93
C ASP A 152 19.00 -15.28 -0.74
N LEU A 153 17.90 -14.75 -1.26
CA LEU A 153 17.62 -13.32 -1.23
C LEU A 153 17.18 -12.85 0.17
N ARG A 154 16.90 -13.75 1.12
CA ARG A 154 16.56 -13.38 2.51
C ARG A 154 17.77 -13.20 3.39
N LYS A 155 18.94 -13.60 2.93
CA LYS A 155 20.18 -13.48 3.69
C LYS A 155 20.50 -12.02 4.00
N GLU A 156 20.32 -11.13 3.04
CA GLU A 156 20.67 -9.71 3.15
C GLU A 156 19.90 -8.88 2.14
N TYR A 157 19.67 -7.61 2.46
CA TYR A 157 19.02 -6.69 1.55
C TYR A 157 19.98 -6.35 0.40
N ASN A 158 19.50 -6.51 -0.83
CA ASN A 158 20.21 -6.10 -2.03
C ASN A 158 19.21 -5.44 -2.97
N GLU A 159 19.26 -4.11 -3.07
CA GLU A 159 18.28 -3.33 -3.84
C GLU A 159 18.17 -3.79 -5.29
N THR A 160 19.30 -4.07 -5.95
CA THR A 160 19.35 -4.54 -7.34
C THR A 160 18.64 -5.87 -7.51
N LEU A 161 19.02 -6.90 -6.74
CA LEU A 161 18.40 -8.23 -6.85
C LEU A 161 16.91 -8.22 -6.49
N TYR A 162 16.53 -7.33 -5.58
CA TYR A 162 15.13 -7.14 -5.17
C TYR A 162 14.32 -6.46 -6.28
N ALA A 163 14.90 -5.44 -6.92
CA ALA A 163 14.31 -4.81 -8.10
C ALA A 163 14.12 -5.82 -9.23
N GLU A 164 15.13 -6.64 -9.55
CA GLU A 164 15.05 -7.70 -10.57
C GLU A 164 13.98 -8.74 -10.26
N ALA A 165 13.84 -9.16 -8.99
CA ALA A 165 12.75 -10.05 -8.57
C ALA A 165 11.37 -9.40 -8.76
N GLY A 166 11.26 -8.10 -8.47
CA GLY A 166 10.06 -7.31 -8.72
C GLY A 166 9.74 -7.19 -10.21
N ASP A 167 10.74 -6.91 -11.03
CA ASP A 167 10.65 -6.81 -12.49
C ASP A 167 10.21 -8.13 -13.11
N LEU A 168 10.70 -9.27 -12.62
CA LEU A 168 10.26 -10.58 -13.08
C LEU A 168 8.77 -10.82 -12.82
N LEU A 169 8.26 -10.47 -11.63
CA LEU A 169 6.83 -10.61 -11.34
C LEU A 169 5.98 -9.61 -12.13
N ARG A 170 6.49 -8.41 -12.37
CA ARG A 170 5.85 -7.43 -13.26
C ARG A 170 5.75 -7.99 -14.68
N TYR A 171 6.85 -8.51 -15.23
CA TYR A 171 6.87 -9.15 -16.54
C TYR A 171 5.86 -10.30 -16.65
N ILE A 172 5.74 -11.15 -15.62
CA ILE A 172 4.76 -12.23 -15.60
C ILE A 172 3.33 -11.69 -15.66
N ALA A 173 3.05 -10.66 -14.87
CA ALA A 173 1.75 -10.01 -14.85
C ALA A 173 1.41 -9.37 -16.20
N ASP A 174 2.39 -8.70 -16.82
CA ASP A 174 2.21 -7.94 -18.06
C ASP A 174 2.10 -8.85 -19.28
N THR A 175 2.93 -9.90 -19.34
CA THR A 175 3.03 -10.78 -20.51
C THR A 175 2.00 -11.91 -20.48
N TYR A 176 1.87 -12.60 -19.35
CA TYR A 176 1.01 -13.78 -19.22
C TYR A 176 -0.33 -13.47 -18.54
N GLY A 177 -0.45 -12.27 -18.02
CA GLY A 177 -1.63 -11.81 -17.35
C GLY A 177 -1.62 -12.06 -15.84
N PRO A 178 -2.48 -11.35 -15.10
CA PRO A 178 -2.58 -11.40 -13.65
C PRO A 178 -2.97 -12.76 -13.07
N GLN A 179 -3.75 -13.57 -13.80
CA GLN A 179 -4.08 -14.93 -13.37
C GLN A 179 -2.82 -15.82 -13.34
N ALA A 180 -1.86 -15.57 -14.24
CA ALA A 180 -0.57 -16.26 -14.21
C ALA A 180 0.24 -15.84 -12.97
N LEU A 181 0.23 -14.57 -12.58
CA LEU A 181 0.84 -14.11 -11.33
C LEU A 181 0.17 -14.78 -10.10
N ILE A 182 -1.16 -14.80 -10.05
CA ILE A 182 -1.92 -15.49 -8.98
C ILE A 182 -1.53 -16.98 -8.90
N ASN A 183 -1.49 -17.67 -10.03
CA ASN A 183 -1.12 -19.08 -10.07
C ASN A 183 0.34 -19.30 -9.66
N THR A 184 1.23 -18.39 -10.06
CA THR A 184 2.65 -18.39 -9.68
C THR A 184 2.81 -18.27 -8.17
N LEU A 185 2.09 -17.34 -7.54
CA LEU A 185 2.10 -17.15 -6.07
C LEU A 185 1.53 -18.37 -5.35
N LYS A 186 0.44 -18.97 -5.86
CA LYS A 186 -0.21 -20.13 -5.23
C LYS A 186 0.59 -21.43 -5.34
N ASN A 187 1.22 -21.65 -6.49
CA ASN A 187 1.89 -22.91 -6.79
C ASN A 187 3.39 -22.87 -6.48
N GLY A 188 3.93 -21.69 -6.17
CA GLY A 188 5.38 -21.50 -6.01
C GLY A 188 6.17 -21.65 -7.31
N ASN A 189 5.52 -21.75 -8.46
CA ASN A 189 6.16 -22.06 -9.74
C ASN A 189 6.16 -20.84 -10.67
N ILE A 190 7.35 -20.30 -10.91
CA ILE A 190 7.57 -19.24 -11.92
C ILE A 190 7.44 -19.88 -13.32
N PRO A 191 6.60 -19.35 -14.22
CA PRO A 191 6.50 -19.84 -15.59
C PRO A 191 7.85 -19.73 -16.31
N THR A 192 8.06 -20.56 -17.33
CA THR A 192 9.25 -20.43 -18.19
C THR A 192 9.18 -19.09 -18.91
N VAL A 193 10.15 -18.22 -18.61
CA VAL A 193 10.30 -16.90 -19.24
C VAL A 193 11.44 -16.97 -20.24
N ASN A 194 11.22 -16.43 -21.44
CA ASN A 194 12.29 -16.22 -22.40
C ASN A 194 13.13 -15.03 -21.95
N GLU A 195 14.40 -15.29 -21.65
CA GLU A 195 15.33 -14.30 -21.13
C GLU A 195 15.55 -13.12 -22.09
N LYS A 196 15.52 -13.35 -23.40
CA LYS A 196 15.62 -12.28 -24.39
C LYS A 196 14.42 -11.33 -24.32
N ASP A 197 13.22 -11.89 -24.25
CA ASP A 197 11.98 -11.11 -24.19
C ASP A 197 11.88 -10.35 -22.85
N PHE A 198 12.42 -10.92 -21.78
CA PHE A 198 12.52 -10.24 -20.49
C PHE A 198 13.51 -9.06 -20.52
N LEU A 199 14.69 -9.24 -21.12
CA LEU A 199 15.66 -8.15 -21.26
C LEU A 199 15.11 -7.01 -22.12
N GLU A 200 14.43 -7.33 -23.23
CA GLU A 200 13.74 -6.34 -24.06
C GLU A 200 12.66 -5.58 -23.27
N PHE A 201 11.93 -6.28 -22.38
CA PHE A 201 10.96 -5.65 -21.49
C PHE A 201 11.61 -4.67 -20.51
N LEU A 202 12.81 -4.95 -20.00
CA LEU A 202 13.54 -4.03 -19.11
C LEU A 202 14.01 -2.74 -19.80
N GLU A 203 14.16 -2.74 -21.12
CA GLU A 203 14.61 -1.56 -21.91
C GLU A 203 13.52 -0.52 -22.12
N VAL A 204 12.25 -0.89 -21.91
CA VAL A 204 11.13 0.04 -22.09
C VAL A 204 11.10 1.01 -20.90
N GLU A 205 11.47 2.27 -21.14
CA GLU A 205 11.34 3.32 -20.13
C GLU A 205 9.89 3.47 -19.67
N ASP A 206 9.64 3.19 -18.39
CA ASP A 206 8.32 3.18 -17.81
C ASP A 206 7.88 4.59 -17.36
N HIS A 207 7.56 5.46 -18.32
CA HIS A 207 6.92 6.77 -18.05
C HIS A 207 5.39 6.64 -18.10
N GLU A 208 4.81 5.87 -17.17
CA GLU A 208 3.35 5.71 -17.13
C GLU A 208 2.66 7.01 -16.68
N THR A 209 1.97 7.65 -17.61
CA THR A 209 0.99 8.72 -17.34
C THR A 209 -0.41 8.20 -17.65
N SER A 210 -1.36 8.46 -16.77
CA SER A 210 -2.77 8.14 -17.04
C SER A 210 -3.60 9.40 -17.08
N ASN A 211 -4.22 9.62 -18.23
CA ASN A 211 -5.15 10.72 -18.41
C ASN A 211 -6.51 10.29 -17.87
N ILE A 212 -7.08 11.12 -16.99
CA ILE A 212 -8.34 10.85 -16.31
C ILE A 212 -9.26 12.04 -16.57
N GLU A 213 -10.29 11.81 -17.37
CA GLU A 213 -11.24 12.87 -17.74
C GLU A 213 -11.97 13.40 -16.50
N LYS A 214 -12.44 12.50 -15.65
CA LYS A 214 -13.14 12.88 -14.42
C LYS A 214 -12.83 11.90 -13.31
N THR A 215 -12.52 12.42 -12.13
CA THR A 215 -12.46 11.64 -10.88
C THR A 215 -13.59 12.07 -9.97
N THR A 216 -14.40 11.12 -9.51
CA THR A 216 -15.44 11.37 -8.50
C THR A 216 -15.07 10.63 -7.22
N ILE A 217 -14.87 11.36 -6.14
CA ILE A 217 -14.57 10.82 -4.81
C ILE A 217 -15.82 11.02 -3.96
N THR A 218 -16.39 9.95 -3.42
CA THR A 218 -17.52 9.99 -2.49
C THR A 218 -17.05 9.56 -1.12
N LEU A 219 -17.38 10.32 -0.06
CA LEU A 219 -16.94 10.04 1.31
C LEU A 219 -18.07 10.23 2.33
N ASN A 220 -18.15 9.28 3.25
CA ASN A 220 -18.94 9.37 4.47
C ASN A 220 -17.97 9.28 5.65
N ILE A 221 -17.68 10.42 6.27
CA ILE A 221 -16.69 10.55 7.34
C ILE A 221 -17.41 10.54 8.69
N SER A 222 -17.02 9.63 9.59
CA SER A 222 -17.47 9.65 10.99
C SER A 222 -16.36 10.12 11.91
N MET A 223 -16.48 11.37 12.35
CA MET A 223 -15.62 11.98 13.36
C MET A 223 -15.72 11.23 14.68
N LYS A 224 -16.93 10.78 15.05
CA LYS A 224 -17.16 10.06 16.30
C LYS A 224 -16.48 8.69 16.34
N GLN A 225 -16.60 7.91 15.28
CA GLN A 225 -16.03 6.56 15.22
C GLN A 225 -14.56 6.55 14.81
N LYS A 226 -14.08 7.69 14.32
CA LYS A 226 -12.80 7.84 13.65
C LYS A 226 -12.63 6.88 12.45
N LYS A 227 -13.66 6.80 11.59
CA LYS A 227 -13.73 5.94 10.39
C LYS A 227 -14.34 6.64 9.19
N PHE A 228 -14.08 6.15 7.98
CA PHE A 228 -14.77 6.62 6.78
C PHE A 228 -15.15 5.46 5.87
N GLU A 229 -16.23 5.65 5.12
CA GLU A 229 -16.61 4.82 3.98
C GLU A 229 -16.48 5.68 2.72
N GLY A 230 -15.88 5.12 1.68
CA GLY A 230 -15.58 5.85 0.46
C GLY A 230 -15.83 5.06 -0.81
N ALA A 231 -16.00 5.80 -1.90
CA ALA A 231 -15.95 5.26 -3.25
C ALA A 231 -15.17 6.23 -4.14
N VAL A 232 -14.36 5.72 -5.05
CA VAL A 232 -13.73 6.53 -6.10
C VAL A 232 -14.09 5.97 -7.46
N ILE A 233 -14.45 6.86 -8.38
CA ILE A 233 -14.69 6.54 -9.78
C ILE A 233 -13.69 7.34 -10.60
N TYR A 234 -12.82 6.64 -11.31
CA TYR A 234 -11.98 7.18 -12.38
C TYR A 234 -12.68 6.97 -13.70
N SER A 235 -13.10 8.04 -14.35
CA SER A 235 -13.84 8.00 -15.61
C SER A 235 -12.94 8.25 -16.80
N ASN A 236 -13.14 7.45 -17.86
CA ASN A 236 -12.41 7.52 -19.12
C ASN A 236 -10.88 7.55 -18.93
N VAL A 237 -10.39 6.69 -18.05
CA VAL A 237 -8.95 6.47 -17.85
C VAL A 237 -8.38 5.95 -19.17
N THR A 238 -7.44 6.67 -19.78
CA THR A 238 -6.73 6.20 -20.98
C THR A 238 -5.29 5.84 -20.66
N SER A 239 -4.79 4.84 -21.40
CA SER A 239 -3.39 4.40 -21.36
C SER A 239 -2.94 3.84 -20.00
N GLN A 240 -3.21 2.56 -19.77
CA GLN A 240 -2.44 1.76 -18.82
C GLN A 240 -2.16 0.36 -19.38
N PRO A 241 -0.92 -0.14 -19.34
CA PRO A 241 -0.65 -1.55 -19.60
C PRO A 241 -1.32 -2.44 -18.54
N TYR A 242 -1.44 -1.97 -17.30
CA TYR A 242 -2.12 -2.63 -16.18
C TYR A 242 -2.69 -1.61 -15.17
N ILE A 243 -3.75 -1.98 -14.44
CA ILE A 243 -4.31 -1.12 -13.39
C ILE A 243 -3.71 -1.51 -12.03
N TYR A 244 -2.89 -0.63 -11.49
CA TYR A 244 -2.26 -0.83 -10.19
C TYR A 244 -2.53 0.36 -9.28
N PHE A 245 -2.94 0.11 -8.04
CA PHE A 245 -3.15 1.15 -7.03
C PHE A 245 -2.11 1.07 -5.92
N ARG A 246 -1.42 2.19 -5.68
CA ARG A 246 -0.32 2.28 -4.72
C ARG A 246 -0.77 2.55 -3.29
N ARG A 247 0.04 2.02 -2.37
CA ARG A 247 0.19 2.47 -0.98
C ARG A 247 -1.15 2.59 -0.26
N THR A 248 -1.91 1.51 -0.16
CA THR A 248 -3.21 1.47 0.53
C THR A 248 -3.15 0.86 1.93
N PRO A 249 -2.13 1.09 2.78
CA PRO A 249 -1.98 0.31 4.01
C PRO A 249 -3.09 0.60 5.03
N ARG A 250 -4.03 1.53 4.76
CA ARG A 250 -5.04 1.98 5.74
C ARG A 250 -6.46 2.03 5.18
N ILE A 251 -6.63 1.59 3.94
CA ILE A 251 -7.90 1.54 3.25
C ILE A 251 -8.21 0.08 2.97
N ASP A 252 -9.31 -0.41 3.52
CA ASP A 252 -9.87 -1.73 3.24
C ASP A 252 -10.72 -1.66 1.96
N ILE A 253 -10.30 -2.37 0.92
CA ILE A 253 -10.98 -2.40 -0.38
C ILE A 253 -12.06 -3.46 -0.32
N LYS A 254 -13.29 -3.05 -0.62
CA LYS A 254 -14.47 -3.92 -0.54
C LYS A 254 -14.89 -4.46 -1.89
N GLU A 255 -14.77 -3.62 -2.92
CA GLU A 255 -15.22 -3.94 -4.27
C GLU A 255 -14.42 -3.12 -5.27
N ILE A 256 -14.09 -3.73 -6.40
CA ILE A 256 -13.49 -3.08 -7.56
C ILE A 256 -14.33 -3.45 -8.78
N LYS A 257 -14.71 -2.43 -9.56
CA LYS A 257 -15.36 -2.61 -10.85
C LYS A 257 -14.55 -1.95 -11.95
N VAL A 258 -14.37 -2.68 -13.04
CA VAL A 258 -13.81 -2.15 -14.29
C VAL A 258 -14.91 -2.22 -15.34
N ASN A 259 -15.27 -1.08 -15.91
CA ASN A 259 -16.39 -0.95 -16.86
C ASN A 259 -17.73 -1.53 -16.36
N GLY A 260 -17.94 -1.50 -15.04
CA GLY A 260 -19.15 -2.02 -14.39
C GLY A 260 -19.08 -3.49 -13.97
N GLU A 261 -18.05 -4.23 -14.39
CA GLU A 261 -17.85 -5.63 -14.03
C GLU A 261 -16.97 -5.76 -12.78
N ASN A 262 -17.39 -6.62 -11.85
CA ASN A 262 -16.60 -6.90 -10.64
C ASN A 262 -15.34 -7.69 -11.00
N ILE A 263 -14.19 -7.23 -10.51
CA ILE A 263 -12.90 -7.85 -10.75
C ILE A 263 -12.32 -8.38 -9.43
N ASP A 264 -11.77 -9.60 -9.47
CA ASP A 264 -10.99 -10.13 -8.35
C ASP A 264 -9.69 -9.35 -8.17
N PHE A 265 -9.32 -9.08 -6.92
CA PHE A 265 -8.11 -8.34 -6.60
C PHE A 265 -7.37 -8.99 -5.44
N ILE A 266 -6.05 -8.75 -5.40
CA ILE A 266 -5.25 -9.00 -4.21
C ILE A 266 -5.04 -7.67 -3.52
N GLN A 267 -5.50 -7.56 -2.28
CA GLN A 267 -5.17 -6.46 -1.40
C GLN A 267 -3.99 -6.84 -0.51
N SER A 268 -2.98 -6.00 -0.56
CA SER A 268 -1.82 -5.99 0.30
C SER A 268 -1.70 -4.58 0.89
N LEU A 269 -0.49 -4.12 1.20
CA LEU A 269 -0.20 -2.69 1.37
C LEU A 269 -0.34 -1.91 0.05
N THR A 270 -0.64 -2.58 -1.07
CA THR A 270 -1.15 -2.05 -2.35
C THR A 270 -2.27 -2.91 -2.93
N VAL A 271 -2.90 -2.46 -4.03
CA VAL A 271 -3.95 -3.22 -4.71
C VAL A 271 -3.54 -3.42 -6.16
N ILE A 272 -3.54 -4.69 -6.58
CA ILE A 272 -3.23 -5.07 -7.95
C ILE A 272 -4.53 -5.50 -8.61
N ILE A 273 -4.94 -4.82 -9.68
CA ILE A 273 -6.09 -5.22 -10.48
C ILE A 273 -5.61 -5.94 -11.73
N PRO A 274 -6.16 -7.13 -11.98
CA PRO A 274 -6.02 -7.78 -13.25
C PRO A 274 -6.64 -7.01 -14.43
N ALA A 275 -5.85 -6.43 -15.34
CA ALA A 275 -6.41 -5.88 -16.59
C ALA A 275 -5.42 -5.97 -17.75
N ASN A 276 -5.56 -6.99 -18.61
CA ASN A 276 -4.79 -7.06 -19.86
C ASN A 276 -5.31 -5.98 -20.83
N ASN A 277 -4.41 -5.15 -21.37
CA ASN A 277 -4.72 -4.19 -22.43
C ASN A 277 -5.86 -3.20 -22.10
N PHE A 278 -5.85 -2.63 -20.90
CA PHE A 278 -6.81 -1.58 -20.54
C PHE A 278 -6.54 -0.28 -21.33
N LYS A 279 -7.17 -0.17 -22.51
CA LYS A 279 -6.98 0.98 -23.39
C LYS A 279 -7.76 2.21 -22.93
N LYS A 280 -9.02 2.00 -22.55
CA LYS A 280 -9.93 3.05 -22.07
C LYS A 280 -11.06 2.45 -21.23
N GLY A 281 -11.43 3.10 -20.14
CA GLY A 281 -12.60 2.68 -19.39
C GLY A 281 -12.85 3.44 -18.09
N ASN A 282 -13.79 2.93 -17.32
CA ASN A 282 -14.11 3.43 -15.98
C ASN A 282 -13.65 2.43 -14.92
N ILE A 283 -13.08 2.95 -13.84
CA ILE A 283 -12.66 2.16 -12.68
C ILE A 283 -13.40 2.70 -11.46
N GLU A 284 -14.20 1.86 -10.81
CA GLU A 284 -14.88 2.16 -9.55
C GLU A 284 -14.27 1.31 -8.43
N ILE A 285 -14.00 1.93 -7.29
CA ILE A 285 -13.47 1.24 -6.11
C ILE A 285 -14.26 1.69 -4.90
N LYS A 286 -14.80 0.72 -4.14
CA LYS A 286 -15.43 0.94 -2.83
C LYS A 286 -14.50 0.52 -1.72
N TYR A 287 -14.46 1.31 -0.67
CA TYR A 287 -13.48 1.12 0.37
C TYR A 287 -13.89 1.73 1.71
N SER A 288 -13.20 1.35 2.78
CA SER A 288 -13.32 1.97 4.10
C SER A 288 -11.97 2.25 4.71
N GLY A 289 -11.88 3.26 5.57
CA GLY A 289 -10.67 3.55 6.33
C GLY A 289 -10.95 3.64 7.83
N ASP A 290 -10.01 3.15 8.63
CA ASP A 290 -10.00 3.32 10.09
C ASP A 290 -8.78 4.16 10.48
N TYR A 291 -9.04 5.34 11.00
CA TYR A 291 -8.02 6.32 11.39
C TYR A 291 -8.02 6.57 12.90
N SER A 292 -8.71 5.72 13.68
CA SER A 292 -8.71 5.76 15.15
C SER A 292 -7.33 5.53 15.77
N LYS A 293 -6.46 4.79 15.07
CA LYS A 293 -5.14 4.35 15.55
C LYS A 293 -3.98 5.27 15.14
N ILE A 294 -4.27 6.49 14.67
CA ILE A 294 -3.25 7.41 14.13
C ILE A 294 -3.09 8.61 15.06
N GLU A 295 -2.04 8.64 15.89
CA GLU A 295 -1.71 9.84 16.66
C GLU A 295 -0.84 10.83 15.87
N LYS A 296 0.12 10.34 15.07
CA LYS A 296 0.97 11.15 14.17
C LYS A 296 1.46 10.29 13.00
N ILE A 297 1.39 10.79 11.77
CA ILE A 297 2.25 10.29 10.68
C ILE A 297 3.27 11.39 10.43
N ALA A 298 4.50 11.16 10.89
CA ALA A 298 5.61 12.04 10.59
C ALA A 298 6.18 11.68 9.20
N PRO A 299 6.40 12.66 8.32
CA PRO A 299 6.83 12.45 6.95
C PRO A 299 8.34 12.33 6.76
N LYS A 300 8.78 11.57 5.74
CA LYS A 300 9.96 11.98 4.96
C LYS A 300 9.50 13.05 3.97
N ARG A 301 10.04 14.27 4.08
CA ARG A 301 9.74 15.49 3.28
C ARG A 301 8.51 16.34 3.67
N GLY A 302 8.06 16.32 4.92
CA GLY A 302 7.11 17.34 5.41
C GLY A 302 5.62 17.17 5.03
N TYR A 303 5.20 16.03 4.47
CA TYR A 303 3.79 15.77 4.12
C TYR A 303 3.06 14.87 5.12
N ILE A 304 2.21 15.45 5.97
CA ILE A 304 1.20 14.67 6.69
C ILE A 304 0.27 14.03 5.64
N GLU A 305 0.31 12.70 5.50
CA GLU A 305 -0.54 11.96 4.54
C GLU A 305 -1.99 11.83 5.05
N GLY A 306 -2.19 11.92 6.36
CA GLY A 306 -3.47 12.08 7.01
C GLY A 306 -3.32 12.28 8.52
N GLN A 307 -4.21 13.05 9.12
CA GLN A 307 -4.26 13.22 10.57
C GLN A 307 -5.70 13.41 11.03
N ILE A 308 -6.05 12.77 12.13
CA ILE A 308 -7.24 13.13 12.89
C ILE A 308 -6.82 13.68 14.24
N LYS A 309 -7.17 14.93 14.50
CA LYS A 309 -7.23 15.46 15.87
C LYS A 309 -8.67 15.34 16.35
N GLU A 310 -8.91 15.39 17.66
CA GLU A 310 -10.23 15.12 18.26
C GLU A 310 -11.42 15.79 17.53
N ASP A 311 -11.19 16.95 16.93
CA ASP A 311 -12.21 17.73 16.22
C ASP A 311 -12.01 17.88 14.69
N ILE A 312 -10.97 17.27 14.09
CA ILE A 312 -10.71 17.37 12.64
C ILE A 312 -10.26 16.06 12.02
N ALA A 313 -10.80 15.73 10.85
CA ALA A 313 -10.23 14.83 9.88
C ALA A 313 -9.47 15.58 8.79
N PHE A 314 -8.24 15.14 8.53
CA PHE A 314 -7.47 15.52 7.37
C PHE A 314 -7.11 14.24 6.59
N LEU A 315 -7.76 14.07 5.43
CA LEU A 315 -7.57 12.94 4.53
C LEU A 315 -6.89 13.42 3.25
N ARG A 316 -5.77 12.80 2.87
CA ARG A 316 -5.01 13.21 1.68
C ARG A 316 -4.36 12.00 1.00
N GLY A 317 -4.22 12.07 -0.32
CA GLY A 317 -3.46 11.07 -1.09
C GLY A 317 -4.00 9.66 -0.88
N THR A 318 -3.13 8.76 -0.45
CA THR A 318 -3.46 7.34 -0.26
C THR A 318 -4.37 7.06 0.94
N PHE A 319 -4.55 8.03 1.84
CA PHE A 319 -5.53 8.00 2.93
C PHE A 319 -6.90 8.47 2.49
N LEU A 320 -6.96 9.25 1.41
CA LEU A 320 -8.20 9.71 0.85
C LEU A 320 -8.81 8.66 -0.08
N ARG A 321 -7.98 8.07 -0.93
CA ARG A 321 -8.40 7.10 -1.95
C ARG A 321 -7.22 6.21 -2.38
N PRO A 322 -7.48 5.01 -2.91
CA PRO A 322 -6.49 4.24 -3.66
C PRO A 322 -6.02 5.06 -4.87
N MET A 323 -4.73 5.36 -5.00
CA MET A 323 -4.20 6.16 -6.12
C MET A 323 -3.57 5.27 -7.18
N LEU A 324 -3.76 5.58 -8.47
CA LEU A 324 -3.10 4.83 -9.54
C LEU A 324 -1.57 4.92 -9.43
N ASN A 325 -0.88 3.89 -9.93
CA ASN A 325 0.58 3.80 -9.99
C ASN A 325 1.18 4.98 -10.78
N SER A 326 0.56 5.28 -11.91
CA SER A 326 1.00 6.28 -12.87
C SER A 326 0.84 7.70 -12.33
N VAL A 327 1.49 8.66 -13.01
CA VAL A 327 1.17 10.07 -12.81
C VAL A 327 -0.27 10.29 -13.28
N GLU A 328 -1.16 10.53 -12.32
CA GLU A 328 -2.57 10.83 -12.59
C GLU A 328 -2.69 12.28 -13.08
N LEU A 329 -3.22 12.45 -14.29
CA LEU A 329 -3.53 13.76 -14.88
C LEU A 329 -5.04 13.95 -14.92
N PHE A 330 -5.55 14.77 -13.99
CA PHE A 330 -6.98 15.01 -13.83
C PHE A 330 -7.44 16.23 -14.63
N ASN A 331 -8.49 16.06 -15.45
CA ASN A 331 -9.16 17.23 -16.04
C ASN A 331 -10.23 17.79 -15.10
N VAL A 332 -10.97 16.92 -14.40
CA VAL A 332 -11.99 17.32 -13.43
C VAL A 332 -11.94 16.40 -12.21
N ILE A 333 -12.03 16.99 -11.02
CA ILE A 333 -12.21 16.27 -9.76
C ILE A 333 -13.49 16.77 -9.09
N GLU A 334 -14.36 15.83 -8.70
CA GLU A 334 -15.50 16.08 -7.84
C GLU A 334 -15.34 15.34 -6.52
N VAL A 335 -15.41 16.06 -5.40
CA VAL A 335 -15.46 15.48 -4.06
C VAL A 335 -16.87 15.64 -3.50
N ARG A 336 -17.55 14.53 -3.28
CA ARG A 336 -18.90 14.41 -2.70
C ARG A 336 -18.79 13.86 -1.29
N ALA A 337 -18.74 14.72 -0.28
CA ALA A 337 -18.33 14.29 1.04
C ALA A 337 -19.24 14.82 2.15
N LYS A 338 -19.62 13.96 3.09
CA LYS A 338 -20.39 14.32 4.29
C LYS A 338 -19.69 13.87 5.57
N THR A 339 -20.00 14.56 6.66
CA THR A 339 -19.49 14.30 8.01
C THR A 339 -20.66 14.23 9.01
N ASP A 340 -20.50 13.47 10.08
CA ASP A 340 -21.42 13.42 11.23
C ASP A 340 -21.22 14.58 12.22
N LYS A 341 -20.13 15.35 12.08
CA LYS A 341 -19.82 16.53 12.91
C LYS A 341 -19.22 17.65 12.04
N GLY A 342 -19.83 18.83 12.10
CA GLY A 342 -19.35 20.04 11.42
C GLY A 342 -19.58 20.07 9.90
N ALA A 343 -18.56 20.48 9.15
CA ALA A 343 -18.58 20.63 7.69
C ALA A 343 -17.42 19.87 7.02
N VAL A 344 -17.54 19.64 5.71
CA VAL A 344 -16.45 19.10 4.88
C VAL A 344 -15.94 20.17 3.92
N ILE A 345 -14.63 20.40 3.94
CA ILE A 345 -13.92 21.34 3.07
C ILE A 345 -12.99 20.56 2.15
N ALA A 346 -13.07 20.82 0.85
CA ALA A 346 -12.19 20.26 -0.16
C ALA A 346 -11.79 21.34 -1.20
N PRO A 347 -10.72 21.15 -1.99
CA PRO A 347 -10.34 22.09 -3.03
C PRO A 347 -11.41 22.29 -4.09
N GLY A 348 -11.53 23.52 -4.58
CA GLY A 348 -12.40 23.87 -5.70
C GLY A 348 -13.61 24.71 -5.29
N GLU A 349 -14.56 24.83 -6.21
CA GLU A 349 -15.83 25.52 -6.04
C GLU A 349 -16.84 24.58 -5.36
N LEU A 350 -17.55 25.09 -4.35
CA LEU A 350 -18.68 24.39 -3.75
C LEU A 350 -19.91 24.56 -4.64
N ILE A 351 -20.22 23.54 -5.46
CA ILE A 351 -21.31 23.59 -6.45
C ILE A 351 -22.65 23.08 -5.90
N SER A 352 -22.63 22.35 -4.78
CA SER A 352 -23.80 22.03 -3.97
C SER A 352 -23.38 21.77 -2.52
N SER A 353 -24.33 21.63 -1.59
CA SER A 353 -24.09 21.61 -0.13
C SER A 353 -22.99 20.66 0.37
N ASN A 354 -22.62 19.65 -0.41
CA ASN A 354 -21.57 18.69 -0.08
C ASN A 354 -20.72 18.27 -1.29
N VAL A 355 -20.74 19.05 -2.37
CA VAL A 355 -20.02 18.73 -3.61
C VAL A 355 -19.06 19.85 -3.97
N TRP A 356 -17.78 19.52 -3.94
CA TRP A 356 -16.68 20.38 -4.34
C TRP A 356 -16.18 19.96 -5.71
N ARG A 357 -16.00 20.91 -6.64
CA ARG A 357 -15.49 20.65 -7.97
C ARG A 357 -14.28 21.51 -8.27
N ILE A 358 -13.24 20.89 -8.81
CA ILE A 358 -12.11 21.59 -9.40
C ILE A 358 -11.88 21.08 -10.83
N SER A 359 -11.58 22.01 -11.73
CA SER A 359 -11.36 21.73 -13.15
C SER A 359 -10.00 22.26 -13.57
N PHE A 360 -9.23 21.43 -14.27
CA PHE A 360 -7.89 21.72 -14.76
C PHE A 360 -7.84 21.44 -16.27
N PRO A 361 -8.06 22.45 -17.12
CA PRO A 361 -8.16 22.25 -18.58
C PRO A 361 -6.92 21.62 -19.22
N GLN A 362 -5.74 21.79 -18.62
CA GLN A 362 -4.47 21.24 -19.10
C GLN A 362 -4.07 19.93 -18.38
N GLY A 363 -4.95 19.39 -17.55
CA GLY A 363 -4.62 18.31 -16.63
C GLY A 363 -3.88 18.83 -15.38
N PHE A 364 -4.12 18.21 -14.23
CA PHE A 364 -3.42 18.47 -12.99
C PHE A 364 -2.87 17.19 -12.42
N SER A 365 -1.59 17.22 -12.03
CA SER A 365 -1.00 16.22 -11.16
C SER A 365 -0.82 16.82 -9.78
N GLY A 366 -1.35 16.15 -8.77
CA GLY A 366 -1.20 16.58 -7.40
C GLY A 366 -2.09 15.81 -6.46
N VAL A 367 -2.04 16.20 -5.20
CA VAL A 367 -2.73 15.49 -4.13
C VAL A 367 -3.91 16.31 -3.65
N ILE A 368 -5.09 15.69 -3.60
CA ILE A 368 -6.33 16.33 -3.15
C ILE A 368 -6.43 16.14 -1.62
N PRO A 369 -6.45 17.22 -0.83
CA PRO A 369 -6.82 17.15 0.59
C PRO A 369 -8.34 17.21 0.78
N VAL A 370 -8.84 16.58 1.83
CA VAL A 370 -10.20 16.75 2.34
C VAL A 370 -10.13 16.96 3.85
N PHE A 371 -10.81 17.99 4.33
CA PHE A 371 -10.93 18.32 5.74
C PHE A 371 -12.37 18.09 6.20
N ALA A 372 -12.58 17.49 7.37
CA ALA A 372 -13.90 17.40 7.99
C ALA A 372 -13.81 17.76 9.47
N GLY A 373 -14.78 18.51 9.99
CA GLY A 373 -14.74 18.98 11.38
C GLY A 373 -15.55 20.26 11.58
N GLU A 374 -15.49 20.79 12.79
CA GLU A 374 -16.14 22.05 13.14
C GLU A 374 -15.22 23.22 12.79
N PHE A 375 -15.52 23.87 11.66
CA PHE A 375 -14.77 25.02 11.20
C PHE A 375 -15.60 26.29 11.33
N LYS A 376 -14.95 27.36 11.78
CA LYS A 376 -15.42 28.72 11.53
C LYS A 376 -14.91 29.17 10.17
N LYS A 377 -15.65 30.09 9.53
CA LYS A 377 -15.22 30.71 8.27
C LYS A 377 -15.13 32.23 8.40
N ILE A 378 -14.11 32.81 7.78
CA ILE A 378 -14.02 34.25 7.52
C ILE A 378 -13.86 34.42 6.01
N GLU A 379 -14.66 35.31 5.44
CA GLU A 379 -14.54 35.72 4.04
C GLU A 379 -13.72 37.01 3.99
N LEU A 380 -12.60 36.95 3.26
CA LEU A 380 -11.68 38.05 3.03
C LEU A 380 -11.74 38.45 1.55
N MET A 381 -11.23 39.64 1.25
CA MET A 381 -11.13 40.16 -0.12
C MET A 381 -12.48 40.10 -0.85
N ASN A 382 -13.56 40.62 -0.25
CA ASN A 382 -14.91 40.61 -0.84
C ASN A 382 -15.38 39.20 -1.30
N GLY A 383 -15.00 38.15 -0.58
CA GLY A 383 -15.39 36.77 -0.86
C GLY A 383 -14.43 36.01 -1.79
N TYR A 384 -13.37 36.64 -2.31
CA TYR A 384 -12.36 35.95 -3.12
C TYR A 384 -11.52 34.95 -2.31
N LEU A 385 -11.39 35.15 -1.00
CA LEU A 385 -10.66 34.25 -0.12
C LEU A 385 -11.55 33.83 1.04
N THR A 386 -11.81 32.53 1.15
CA THR A 386 -12.45 31.96 2.34
C THR A 386 -11.40 31.28 3.21
N VAL A 387 -11.29 31.72 4.45
CA VAL A 387 -10.39 31.12 5.45
C VAL A 387 -11.23 30.28 6.41
N TYR A 388 -10.91 28.99 6.47
CA TYR A 388 -11.46 28.07 7.46
C TYR A 388 -10.48 27.92 8.61
N TYR A 389 -10.96 28.07 9.85
CA TYR A 389 -10.13 28.00 11.05
C TYR A 389 -10.89 27.37 12.21
N MET A 390 -10.15 27.07 13.27
CA MET A 390 -10.65 26.56 14.54
C MET A 390 -10.23 27.46 15.68
N ASP A 391 -10.96 27.36 16.79
CA ASP A 391 -10.61 28.01 18.06
C ASP A 391 -9.43 27.33 18.75
#